data_AF-A0A7W7HZK8-F1
#
_entry.id   AF-A0A7W7HZK8-F1
#
_cell.length_a   1.000
_cell.length_b   1.000
_cell.length_c   1.000
_cell.angle_alpha   90.00
_cell.angle_beta   90.00
_cell.angle_gamma   90.00
#
_symmetry.space_group_name_H-M   'P 1'
#
loop_
_entity.id
_entity.type
_entity.pdbx_description
1 polymer ?
#
loop_
_entity_poly.entity_id
_entity_poly.type
_entity_poly.pdbx_seq_one_letter_code
_entity_poly.pdbx_strand_id
1 'polypeptide(L)'
;MACPATFNTVNKVAAGVADTYALAQLCSALGEGLPLLVVPMVNNKLWGHPAWSRSLSVLEAAGVTMLDIHTGRPGAVAVQSGTADEVVAAFDPGWVTNRLR
;
A
#
# COMPACT_ATOMS: atom_id res chain seq x y z
N MET A 1 -4.32 -5.58 -6.78
CA MET A 1 -4.25 -4.31 -6.01
C MET A 1 -4.49 -4.57 -4.53
N ALA A 2 -4.09 -3.65 -3.65
CA ALA A 2 -4.45 -3.66 -2.22
C ALA A 2 -4.85 -2.26 -1.75
N CYS A 3 -6.06 -2.10 -1.19
CA CYS A 3 -6.57 -0.83 -0.68
C CYS A 3 -7.61 -1.07 0.43
N PRO A 4 -7.38 -0.57 1.66
CA PRO A 4 -6.12 -0.01 2.14
C PRO A 4 -5.03 -1.08 2.30
N ALA A 5 -3.76 -0.71 2.09
CA ALA A 5 -2.61 -1.54 2.39
C ALA A 5 -1.98 -1.10 3.73
N THR A 6 -2.12 -1.93 4.76
CA THR A 6 -1.60 -1.64 6.10
C THR A 6 -0.08 -1.82 6.18
N PHE A 7 0.51 -1.40 7.31
CA PHE A 7 1.92 -1.64 7.62
C PHE A 7 2.33 -3.12 7.50
N ASN A 8 1.50 -4.03 8.04
CA ASN A 8 1.72 -5.47 7.94
C ASN A 8 1.69 -5.94 6.48
N THR A 9 0.70 -5.51 5.71
CA THR A 9 0.55 -5.91 4.30
C THR A 9 1.74 -5.48 3.46
N VAL A 10 2.12 -4.20 3.53
CA VAL A 10 3.24 -3.66 2.73
C VAL A 10 4.56 -4.34 3.10
N ASN A 11 4.85 -4.51 4.39
CA ASN A 11 6.10 -5.16 4.81
C ASN A 11 6.15 -6.63 4.38
N LYS A 12 5.03 -7.36 4.51
CA LYS A 12 4.97 -8.78 4.11
C LYS A 12 5.14 -8.96 2.61
N VAL A 13 4.46 -8.15 1.79
CA VAL A 13 4.63 -8.22 0.32
C VAL A 13 6.06 -7.87 -0.08
N ALA A 14 6.64 -6.81 0.50
CA ALA A 14 8.03 -6.44 0.23
C ALA A 14 9.04 -7.55 0.62
N ALA A 15 8.73 -8.36 1.63
CA ALA A 15 9.54 -9.47 2.08
C ALA A 15 9.19 -10.82 1.43
N GLY A 16 8.19 -10.87 0.54
CA GLY A 16 7.73 -12.11 -0.10
C GLY A 16 6.97 -13.06 0.82
N VAL A 17 6.41 -12.58 1.94
CA VAL A 17 5.64 -13.41 2.89
C VAL A 17 4.20 -13.59 2.39
N ALA A 18 3.83 -14.85 2.12
CA ALA A 18 2.56 -15.25 1.53
C ALA A 18 1.71 -16.14 2.47
N ASP A 19 1.51 -15.72 3.72
CA ASP A 19 0.84 -16.52 4.76
C ASP A 19 -0.69 -16.37 4.82
N THR A 20 -1.26 -15.59 3.90
CA THR A 20 -2.71 -15.51 3.64
C THR A 20 -2.95 -15.57 2.14
N TYR A 21 -4.14 -15.99 1.72
CA TYR A 21 -4.49 -16.01 0.30
C TYR A 21 -4.32 -14.64 -0.38
N ALA A 22 -4.71 -13.56 0.30
CA ALA A 22 -4.54 -12.21 -0.22
C ALA A 22 -3.06 -11.85 -0.44
N LEU A 23 -2.17 -12.21 0.50
CA LEU A 23 -0.74 -11.97 0.36
C LEU A 23 -0.12 -12.87 -0.72
N ALA A 24 -0.55 -14.12 -0.83
CA ALA A 24 -0.12 -15.02 -1.89
C ALA A 24 -0.44 -14.45 -3.29
N GLN A 25 -1.65 -13.95 -3.49
CA GLN A 25 -2.04 -13.30 -4.75
C GLN A 25 -1.20 -12.04 -5.04
N LEU A 26 -0.92 -11.21 -4.03
CA LEU A 26 -0.09 -10.01 -4.20
C LEU A 26 1.36 -10.36 -4.56
N CYS A 27 1.94 -11.34 -3.87
CA CYS A 27 3.29 -11.82 -4.15
C CYS A 27 3.40 -12.51 -5.51
N SER A 28 2.39 -13.31 -5.91
CA SER A 28 2.35 -13.94 -7.25
C SER A 28 2.31 -12.89 -8.34
N ALA A 29 1.40 -11.91 -8.22
CA ALA A 29 1.28 -10.82 -9.20
C ALA A 29 2.61 -10.05 -9.35
N LEU A 30 3.30 -9.79 -8.24
CA LEU A 30 4.61 -9.12 -8.28
C LEU A 30 5.70 -10.00 -8.93
N GLY A 31 5.73 -11.30 -8.62
CA GLY A 31 6.66 -12.26 -9.21
C GLY A 31 6.43 -12.53 -10.70
N GLU A 32 5.18 -12.40 -11.15
CA GLU A 32 4.77 -12.50 -12.56
C GLU A 32 5.00 -11.19 -13.34
N GLY A 33 5.43 -10.12 -12.66
CA GLY A 33 5.63 -8.81 -13.27
C GLY A 33 4.32 -8.12 -13.68
N LEU A 34 3.20 -8.50 -13.06
CA LEU A 34 1.90 -7.88 -13.32
C LEU A 34 1.85 -6.49 -12.67
N PRO A 35 1.16 -5.51 -13.29
CA PRO A 35 0.95 -4.20 -12.69
C PRO A 35 0.29 -4.31 -11.31
N LEU A 36 0.97 -3.80 -10.29
CA LEU A 36 0.45 -3.79 -8.92
C LEU A 36 0.27 -2.37 -8.41
N LEU A 37 -0.94 -2.07 -7.95
CA LEU A 37 -1.29 -0.81 -7.29
C LEU A 37 -1.62 -1.06 -5.83
N VAL A 38 -1.05 -0.25 -4.93
CA VAL A 38 -1.34 -0.27 -3.51
C VAL A 38 -1.69 1.13 -3.01
N VAL A 39 -2.56 1.22 -2.02
CA VAL A 39 -2.88 2.49 -1.33
C VAL A 39 -2.49 2.35 0.14
N PRO A 40 -1.27 2.75 0.54
CA PRO A 40 -0.81 2.59 1.91
C PRO A 40 -1.64 3.43 2.88
N MET A 41 -2.09 2.81 3.97
CA MET A 41 -2.75 3.48 5.07
C MET A 41 -2.06 3.05 6.37
N VAL A 42 -1.11 3.86 6.84
CA VAL A 42 -0.25 3.52 7.97
C VAL A 42 -0.22 4.63 9.00
N ASN A 43 -0.44 4.25 10.26
CA ASN A 43 -0.38 5.15 11.40
C ASN A 43 1.01 5.80 11.52
N ASN A 44 1.06 7.10 11.82
CA ASN A 44 2.29 7.87 12.01
C ASN A 44 3.27 7.26 13.02
N LYS A 45 2.79 6.53 14.03
CA LYS A 45 3.64 5.78 14.98
C LYS A 45 4.44 4.65 14.33
N LEU A 46 3.88 4.01 13.30
CA LEU A 46 4.54 2.94 12.54
C LEU A 46 5.36 3.47 11.36
N TRP A 47 5.10 4.70 10.92
CA TRP A 47 5.80 5.34 9.80
C TRP A 47 7.32 5.45 10.04
N GLY A 48 7.73 5.72 11.29
CA GLY A 48 9.14 5.81 11.68
C GLY A 48 9.85 4.46 11.88
N HIS A 49 9.17 3.33 11.66
CA HIS A 49 9.77 2.02 11.85
C HIS A 49 10.87 1.75 10.80
N PRO A 50 12.05 1.20 11.17
CA PRO A 50 13.19 1.05 10.25
C PRO A 50 12.91 0.16 9.03
N ALA A 51 12.01 -0.81 9.16
CA ALA A 51 11.60 -1.63 8.02
C ALA A 51 10.72 -0.88 7.01
N TRP A 52 10.02 0.18 7.42
CA TRP A 52 8.99 0.82 6.60
C TRP A 52 9.57 1.45 5.33
N SER A 53 10.56 2.32 5.48
CA SER A 53 11.22 2.97 4.34
C SER A 53 11.85 1.94 3.39
N ARG A 54 12.48 0.90 3.94
CA ARG A 54 13.02 -0.21 3.13
C ARG A 54 11.93 -0.92 2.33
N SER A 55 10.80 -1.24 2.94
CA SER A 55 9.70 -1.93 2.25
C SER A 55 9.09 -1.07 1.15
N LEU A 56 8.93 0.24 1.38
CA LEU A 56 8.50 1.17 0.33
C LEU A 56 9.49 1.18 -0.85
N SER A 57 10.79 1.33 -0.59
CA SER A 57 11.81 1.34 -1.65
C SER A 57 11.87 0.03 -2.43
N VAL A 58 11.70 -1.12 -1.77
CA VAL A 58 11.66 -2.44 -2.44
C VAL A 58 10.48 -2.51 -3.40
N LEU A 59 9.28 -2.13 -2.94
CA LEU A 59 8.08 -2.20 -3.79
C LEU A 59 8.13 -1.17 -4.92
N GLU A 60 8.64 0.03 -4.67
CA GLU A 60 8.86 1.05 -5.71
C GLU A 60 9.84 0.56 -6.78
N ALA A 61 10.98 -0.03 -6.36
CA ALA A 61 11.95 -0.62 -7.28
C ALA A 61 11.38 -1.81 -8.06
N ALA A 62 10.41 -2.53 -7.49
CA ALA A 62 9.67 -3.60 -8.16
C ALA A 62 8.54 -3.10 -9.07
N GLY A 63 8.39 -1.77 -9.25
CA GLY A 63 7.41 -1.17 -10.16
C GLY A 63 6.00 -1.05 -9.56
N VAL A 64 5.83 -1.22 -8.25
CA VAL A 64 4.53 -1.07 -7.59
C VAL A 64 4.13 0.41 -7.57
N THR A 65 2.93 0.70 -8.06
CA THR A 65 2.33 2.03 -7.97
C THR A 65 1.72 2.25 -6.59
N MET A 66 2.17 3.26 -5.88
CA MET A 66 1.61 3.65 -4.57
C MET A 66 0.80 4.93 -4.70
N LEU A 67 -0.41 4.94 -4.15
CA LEU A 67 -1.23 6.14 -4.07
C LEU A 67 -1.36 6.65 -2.64
N ASP A 68 -1.26 7.97 -2.49
CA ASP A 68 -1.58 8.69 -1.27
C ASP A 68 -3.07 8.53 -0.95
N ILE A 69 -3.36 8.04 0.25
CA ILE A 69 -4.71 7.79 0.76
C ILE A 69 -5.57 9.07 0.89
N HIS A 70 -4.96 10.26 0.93
CA HIS A 70 -5.67 11.54 1.02
C HIS A 70 -5.96 12.18 -0.34
N THR A 71 -5.18 11.86 -1.37
CA THR A 71 -5.22 12.62 -2.64
C THR A 71 -5.30 11.77 -3.91
N GLY A 72 -5.05 10.46 -3.82
CA GLY A 72 -4.97 9.57 -4.99
C GLY A 72 -3.78 9.82 -5.90
N ARG A 73 -2.85 10.71 -5.52
CA ARG A 73 -1.62 11.01 -6.26
C ARG A 73 -0.52 9.99 -5.93
N PRO A 74 0.49 9.81 -6.80
CA PRO A 74 1.61 8.93 -6.49
C PRO A 74 2.30 9.30 -5.18
N GLY A 75 2.52 8.31 -4.32
CA GLY A 75 3.20 8.48 -3.05
C GLY A 75 2.57 7.67 -1.92
N ALA A 76 3.17 7.78 -0.74
CA ALA A 76 2.63 7.26 0.51
C ALA A 76 2.86 8.31 1.59
N VAL A 77 1.91 8.47 2.49
CA VAL A 77 2.02 9.40 3.63
C VAL A 77 1.52 8.74 4.90
N ALA A 78 2.02 9.25 6.04
CA ALA A 78 1.57 8.81 7.34
C ALA A 78 0.14 9.32 7.63
N VAL A 79 -0.70 8.44 8.18
CA VAL A 79 -2.00 8.80 8.72
C VAL A 79 -1.86 9.13 10.20
N GLN A 80 -2.36 10.30 10.60
CA GLN A 80 -2.33 10.72 11.99
C GLN A 80 -3.15 9.76 12.87
N SER A 81 -2.61 9.38 14.02
CA SER A 81 -3.33 8.53 14.97
C SER A 81 -4.63 9.23 15.43
N GLY A 82 -5.75 8.52 15.30
CA GLY A 82 -7.08 9.03 15.68
C GLY A 82 -7.90 9.64 14.55
N THR A 83 -7.34 9.78 13.34
CA THR A 83 -8.05 10.39 12.18
C THR A 83 -8.45 9.37 11.11
N ALA A 84 -8.42 8.06 11.43
CA ALA A 84 -8.66 7.01 10.43
C ALA A 84 -10.05 7.11 9.80
N ASP A 85 -11.09 7.35 10.61
CA ASP A 85 -12.47 7.44 10.13
C ASP A 85 -12.67 8.62 9.18
N GLU A 86 -12.04 9.76 9.46
CA GLU A 86 -12.06 10.94 8.59
C GLU A 86 -11.38 10.67 7.25
N VAL A 87 -10.23 9.99 7.27
CA VAL A 87 -9.51 9.60 6.05
C VAL A 87 -10.33 8.62 5.21
N VAL A 88 -10.97 7.64 5.83
CA VAL A 88 -11.84 6.69 5.14
C VAL A 88 -13.07 7.40 4.56
N ALA A 89 -13.68 8.33 5.29
CA ALA A 89 -14.82 9.10 4.82
C ALA A 89 -14.49 10.01 3.64
N ALA A 90 -13.25 10.54 3.59
CA ALA A 90 -12.76 11.39 2.51
C ALA A 90 -12.17 10.61 1.31
N PHE A 91 -12.03 9.28 1.42
CA PHE A 91 -11.44 8.46 0.36
C PHE A 91 -12.37 8.38 -0.86
N ASP A 92 -11.81 8.62 -2.05
CA ASP A 92 -12.53 8.44 -3.32
C ASP A 92 -12.07 7.12 -4.01
N PRO A 93 -12.94 6.10 -4.11
CA PRO A 93 -12.64 4.85 -4.81
C PRO A 93 -12.30 5.03 -6.30
N GLY A 94 -12.69 6.15 -6.90
CA GLY A 94 -12.34 6.55 -8.26
C GLY A 94 -10.83 6.59 -8.51
N TRP A 95 -10.03 6.94 -7.48
CA TRP A 95 -8.57 7.00 -7.60
C TRP A 95 -7.93 5.66 -7.93
N VAL A 96 -8.53 4.58 -7.46
CA VAL A 96 -8.08 3.21 -7.69
C VAL A 96 -8.73 2.66 -8.95
N THR A 97 -10.07 2.73 -9.02
CA THR A 97 -10.85 2.07 -10.08
C THR A 97 -10.61 2.66 -11.48
N ASN A 98 -10.30 3.96 -11.60
CA ASN A 98 -10.01 4.58 -12.89
C ASN A 98 -8.65 4.17 -13.46
N ARG A 99 -7.74 3.65 -12.63
CA ARG A 99 -6.41 3.18 -13.06
C ARG A 99 -6.35 1.69 -13.39
N LEU A 100 -7.46 0.98 -13.19
CA LEU A 100 -7.59 -0.44 -13.51
C LEU A 100 -8.32 -0.69 -14.84
N ARG A 101 -8.66 0.38 -15.58
CA ARG A 101 -9.32 0.33 -16.88
C ARG A 101 -8.30 0.31 -18.01
#